data_AF-A0A4Y2KZ01-F1
#
_entry.id   AF-A0A4Y2KZ01-F1
#
_cell.length_a   1.000
_cell.length_b   1.000
_cell.length_c   1.000
_cell.angle_alpha   90.00
_cell.angle_beta   90.00
_cell.angle_gamma   90.00
#
_symmetry.space_group_name_H-M   'P 1'
#
loop_
_entity.id
_entity.type
_entity.pdbx_description
1 polymer ?
#
loop_
_entity_poly.entity_id
_entity_poly.type
_entity_poly.pdbx_seq_one_letter_code
_entity_poly.pdbx_strand_id
1 'polypeptide(L)'
;MTFVVLIVLHATSKPGDSTESANSGETAQPESFSNKRDKEQTIQLVTTNDETLKAAILWAMTVVEKKLSLNSCSNISRIFKCMFSDSTLAQQFQLGKDKVSYIIHYGISHYFHETLLDTLKNCSNITICFDESLNKVAQKEQMDLIA
;
A
#
# COMPACT_ATOMS: atom_id res chain seq x y z
N MET A 1 5.94 -12.00 -17.12
CA MET A 1 4.75 -12.70 -17.66
C MET A 1 3.66 -12.51 -16.62
N THR A 2 2.87 -11.45 -16.75
CA THR A 2 1.89 -11.05 -15.72
C THR A 2 0.57 -11.72 -16.08
N PHE A 3 0.18 -12.74 -15.31
CA PHE A 3 -1.17 -13.30 -15.37
C PHE A 3 -2.11 -12.29 -14.72
N VAL A 4 -2.96 -11.65 -15.51
CA VAL A 4 -4.05 -10.82 -15.00
C VAL A 4 -5.23 -11.76 -14.78
N VAL A 5 -5.34 -12.33 -13.58
CA VAL A 5 -6.58 -12.98 -13.14
C VAL A 5 -7.48 -11.87 -12.60
N LEU A 6 -8.53 -11.52 -13.35
CA LEU A 6 -9.53 -10.56 -12.91
C LEU A 6 -10.56 -11.31 -12.05
N ILE A 7 -10.34 -11.37 -10.73
CA ILE A 7 -11.33 -11.91 -9.79
C ILE A 7 -12.31 -10.79 -9.48
N VAL A 8 -13.55 -10.90 -9.98
CA VAL A 8 -14.66 -10.01 -9.57
C VAL A 8 -15.37 -10.66 -8.39
N LEU A 9 -15.23 -10.07 -7.21
CA LEU A 9 -15.87 -10.51 -5.97
C LEU A 9 -17.10 -9.64 -5.69
N HIS A 10 -18.27 -10.26 -5.61
CA HIS A 10 -19.50 -9.59 -5.18
C HIS A 10 -19.79 -9.98 -3.71
N ALA A 11 -19.68 -9.01 -2.81
CA ALA A 11 -19.90 -9.15 -1.37
C ALA A 11 -21.18 -8.44 -0.95
N THR A 12 -22.06 -9.12 -0.21
CA THR A 12 -23.27 -8.52 0.39
C THR A 12 -23.07 -8.34 1.89
N SER A 13 -23.08 -7.10 2.41
CA SER A 13 -22.84 -6.80 3.83
C SER A 13 -24.07 -7.00 4.71
N LYS A 14 -23.85 -7.49 5.94
CA LYS A 14 -24.84 -7.52 7.04
C LYS A 14 -24.75 -6.21 7.86
N PRO A 15 -25.84 -5.67 8.43
CA PRO A 15 -25.81 -4.40 9.16
C PRO A 15 -25.18 -4.56 10.55
N GLY A 16 -24.28 -3.64 10.93
CA GLY A 16 -23.58 -3.63 12.22
C GLY A 16 -24.19 -2.65 13.23
N ASP A 17 -24.05 -2.99 14.51
CA ASP A 17 -24.34 -2.16 15.69
C ASP A 17 -23.00 -1.69 16.31
N SER A 18 -23.01 -0.48 16.86
CA SER A 18 -21.84 0.31 17.26
C SER A 18 -21.84 0.55 18.76
N THR A 19 -20.66 0.57 19.40
CA THR A 19 -20.43 1.46 20.56
C THR A 19 -18.94 1.61 20.92
N GLU A 20 -18.54 2.87 21.06
CA GLU A 20 -17.27 3.40 21.59
C GLU A 20 -17.15 3.20 23.11
N SER A 21 -15.93 3.31 23.65
CA SER A 21 -15.65 4.11 24.87
C SER A 21 -14.16 4.30 25.14
N ALA A 22 -13.82 5.51 25.56
CA ALA A 22 -12.51 6.06 25.92
C ALA A 22 -12.17 5.87 27.42
N ASN A 23 -10.89 6.06 27.82
CA ASN A 23 -10.42 7.21 28.63
C ASN A 23 -9.10 6.96 29.45
N SER A 24 -8.34 8.05 29.63
CA SER A 24 -7.21 8.44 30.52
C SER A 24 -6.95 7.64 31.81
N GLY A 25 -5.76 7.57 32.44
CA GLY A 25 -4.49 8.32 32.39
C GLY A 25 -4.04 8.61 33.83
N GLU A 26 -2.76 8.46 34.22
CA GLU A 26 -2.16 9.18 35.37
C GLU A 26 -0.62 9.05 35.46
N THR A 27 -0.01 10.09 36.03
CA THR A 27 1.42 10.44 36.09
C THR A 27 2.05 10.03 37.43
N ALA A 28 3.29 9.52 37.43
CA ALA A 28 4.26 9.75 38.52
C ALA A 28 5.71 9.37 38.11
N GLN A 29 6.65 10.29 38.35
CA GLN A 29 8.10 10.09 38.47
C GLN A 29 8.55 10.92 39.70
N PRO A 30 9.79 10.82 40.23
CA PRO A 30 10.99 10.08 39.74
C PRO A 30 11.73 9.28 40.84
N GLU A 31 12.59 8.32 40.49
CA GLU A 31 13.81 8.05 41.27
C GLU A 31 14.97 7.62 40.36
N SER A 32 16.16 8.14 40.69
CA SER A 32 17.40 8.08 39.93
C SER A 32 18.24 6.85 40.27
N PHE A 33 18.65 6.06 39.27
CA PHE A 33 19.85 5.23 39.36
C PHE A 33 20.58 5.20 38.02
N SER A 34 21.84 5.63 38.07
CA SER A 34 22.76 5.68 36.94
C SER A 34 23.23 4.27 36.60
N ASN A 35 23.06 3.85 35.34
CA ASN A 35 23.89 2.78 34.81
C ASN A 35 24.14 2.95 33.31
N LYS A 36 25.43 3.00 32.96
CA LYS A 36 25.95 3.12 31.60
C LYS A 36 25.51 1.91 30.79
N ARG A 37 24.89 2.12 29.62
CA ARG A 37 24.55 1.06 28.67
C ARG A 37 25.03 1.46 27.28
N ASP A 38 25.62 0.49 26.62
CA ASP A 38 26.20 0.53 25.29
C ASP A 38 25.24 1.18 24.28
N LYS A 39 25.79 1.96 23.34
CA LYS A 39 25.01 2.61 22.29
C LYS A 39 24.48 1.54 21.33
N GLU A 40 23.34 0.97 21.69
CA GLU A 40 22.48 0.27 20.74
C GLU A 40 22.05 1.31 19.71
N GLN A 41 22.64 1.26 18.52
CA GLN A 41 22.22 2.11 17.41
C GLN A 41 20.87 1.58 16.93
N THR A 42 19.80 2.01 17.58
CA THR A 42 18.45 1.90 17.03
C THR A 42 18.49 2.58 15.66
N ILE A 43 18.28 1.80 14.60
CA ILE A 43 18.00 2.35 13.27
C ILE A 43 16.68 3.08 13.41
N GLN A 44 16.77 4.38 13.74
CA GLN A 44 15.59 5.22 13.72
C GLN A 44 15.17 5.34 12.27
N LEU A 45 13.94 4.92 11.99
CA LEU A 45 13.26 5.23 10.73
C LEU A 45 13.08 6.75 10.70
N VAL A 46 14.07 7.46 10.19
CA VAL A 46 14.01 8.90 10.02
C VAL A 46 13.09 9.17 8.83
N THR A 47 11.79 9.27 9.08
CA THR A 47 10.81 9.79 8.12
C THR A 47 11.00 11.30 8.03
N THR A 48 12.06 11.76 7.35
CA THR A 48 12.42 13.18 7.37
C THR A 48 11.45 14.07 6.60
N ASN A 49 10.50 13.54 5.80
CA ASN A 49 9.47 14.34 5.11
C ASN A 49 8.20 13.52 4.84
N ASP A 50 7.25 13.53 5.77
CA ASP A 50 5.95 12.84 5.63
C ASP A 50 5.22 13.26 4.33
N GLU A 51 5.24 14.56 4.00
CA GLU A 51 4.61 15.09 2.79
C GLU A 51 5.26 14.58 1.48
N THR A 52 6.59 14.35 1.47
CA THR A 52 7.26 13.80 0.27
C THR A 52 6.89 12.34 0.06
N LEU A 53 6.80 11.58 1.16
CA LEU A 53 6.38 10.19 1.12
C LEU A 53 4.91 10.08 0.67
N LYS A 54 4.03 10.92 1.24
CA LYS A 54 2.63 11.02 0.85
C LYS A 54 2.47 11.33 -0.64
N ALA A 55 3.20 12.30 -1.17
CA ALA A 55 3.21 12.60 -2.60
C ALA A 55 3.69 11.40 -3.45
N ALA A 56 4.70 10.67 -2.98
CA ALA A 56 5.20 9.48 -3.67
C ALA A 56 4.18 8.33 -3.69
N ILE A 57 3.46 8.11 -2.58
CA ILE A 57 2.38 7.12 -2.48
C ILE A 57 1.23 7.50 -3.42
N LEU A 58 0.81 8.78 -3.42
CA LEU A 58 -0.22 9.28 -4.33
C LEU A 58 0.15 9.09 -5.80
N TRP A 59 1.41 9.36 -6.16
CA TRP A 59 1.91 9.11 -7.51
C TRP A 59 1.88 7.61 -7.85
N ALA A 60 2.33 6.74 -6.94
CA ALA A 60 2.30 5.30 -7.12
C ALA A 60 0.87 4.77 -7.33
N MET A 61 -0.10 5.26 -6.56
CA MET A 61 -1.53 4.95 -6.74
C MET A 61 -2.02 5.35 -8.13
N THR A 62 -1.65 6.57 -8.59
CA THR A 62 -2.03 7.07 -9.92
C THR A 62 -1.43 6.21 -11.04
N VAL A 63 -0.19 5.74 -10.87
CA VAL A 63 0.46 4.83 -11.82
C VAL A 63 -0.33 3.54 -11.98
N VAL A 64 -0.82 2.95 -10.89
CA VAL A 64 -1.65 1.75 -10.92
C VAL A 64 -3.02 2.04 -11.53
N GLU A 65 -3.72 3.08 -11.05
CA GLU A 65 -5.08 3.42 -11.48
C GLU A 65 -5.15 3.73 -12.98
N LYS A 66 -4.18 4.50 -13.49
CA LYS A 66 -4.12 4.89 -14.90
C LYS A 66 -3.30 3.92 -15.77
N LYS A 67 -2.84 2.79 -15.21
CA LYS A 67 -2.03 1.77 -15.89
C LYS A 67 -0.80 2.36 -16.59
N LEU A 68 -0.11 3.29 -15.93
CA LEU A 68 1.07 3.95 -16.49
C LEU A 68 2.27 2.99 -16.48
N SER A 69 3.13 3.13 -17.50
CA SER A 69 4.41 2.42 -17.51
C SER A 69 5.31 2.93 -16.38
N LEU A 70 5.95 2.02 -15.64
CA LEU A 70 6.96 2.37 -14.64
C LEU A 70 8.12 3.15 -15.26
N ASN A 71 8.46 2.89 -16.54
CA ASN A 71 9.51 3.63 -17.23
C ASN A 71 9.18 5.13 -17.35
N SER A 72 7.88 5.49 -17.42
CA SER A 72 7.43 6.89 -17.45
C SER A 72 7.73 7.64 -16.14
N CYS A 73 8.05 6.94 -15.05
CA CYS A 73 8.41 7.56 -13.77
C CYS A 73 9.88 7.96 -13.65
N SER A 74 10.75 7.62 -14.61
CA SER A 74 12.21 7.75 -14.46
C SER A 74 12.69 9.20 -14.30
N ASN A 75 12.00 10.17 -14.91
CA ASN A 75 12.40 11.59 -14.89
C ASN A 75 11.47 12.47 -14.06
N ILE A 76 10.50 11.88 -13.35
CA ILE A 76 9.43 12.65 -12.72
C ILE A 76 9.95 13.63 -11.67
N SER A 77 10.94 13.22 -10.87
CA SER A 77 11.58 14.09 -9.88
C SER A 77 12.24 15.32 -10.51
N ARG A 78 12.93 15.13 -11.63
CA ARG A 78 13.58 16.23 -12.35
C ARG A 78 12.55 17.19 -12.92
N ILE A 79 11.46 16.65 -13.49
CA ILE A 79 10.37 17.43 -14.06
C ILE A 79 9.70 18.27 -12.96
N PHE A 80 9.40 17.71 -11.80
CA PHE A 80 8.80 18.43 -10.68
C PHE A 80 9.70 19.55 -10.13
N LYS A 81 11.01 19.31 -9.99
CA LYS A 81 11.97 20.34 -9.58
C LYS A 81 12.07 21.50 -10.58
N CYS A 82 11.91 21.21 -11.87
CA CYS A 82 11.94 22.21 -12.93
C CYS A 82 10.65 23.04 -12.95
N MET A 83 9.48 22.38 -12.81
CA MET A 83 8.18 23.06 -12.81
C MET A 83 7.92 23.87 -11.54
N PHE A 84 8.44 23.40 -10.40
CA PHE A 84 8.21 23.99 -9.08
C PHE A 84 9.55 24.29 -8.39
N SER A 85 10.32 25.21 -8.97
CA SER A 85 11.66 25.54 -8.48
C SER A 85 11.67 26.22 -7.11
N ASP A 86 10.58 26.91 -6.78
CA ASP A 86 10.33 27.60 -5.51
C ASP A 86 9.86 26.68 -4.38
N SER A 87 9.36 25.49 -4.71
CA SER A 87 8.82 24.53 -3.74
C SER A 87 9.92 23.68 -3.09
N THR A 88 10.09 23.82 -1.77
CA THR A 88 10.99 22.97 -0.98
C THR A 88 10.62 21.49 -1.08
N LEU A 89 9.32 21.18 -1.11
CA LEU A 89 8.80 19.83 -1.29
C LEU A 89 9.23 19.23 -2.64
N ALA A 90 9.11 20.00 -3.73
CA ALA A 90 9.52 19.53 -5.05
C ALA A 90 11.04 19.30 -5.12
N GLN A 91 11.84 20.14 -4.45
CA GLN A 91 13.28 19.95 -4.36
C GLN A 91 13.68 18.67 -3.60
N GLN A 92 12.94 18.32 -2.56
CA GLN A 92 13.12 17.09 -1.80
C GLN A 92 12.51 15.85 -2.46
N PHE A 93 11.56 16.05 -3.38
CA PHE A 93 10.88 14.95 -4.07
C PHE A 93 11.89 14.11 -4.88
N GLN A 94 12.02 12.86 -4.44
CA GLN A 94 12.85 11.85 -5.09
C GLN A 94 12.01 10.58 -5.28
N LEU A 95 11.66 10.37 -6.53
CA LEU A 95 10.86 9.28 -7.05
C LEU A 95 11.36 8.88 -8.44
N GLY A 96 11.53 7.58 -8.64
CA GLY A 96 11.93 6.98 -9.90
C GLY A 96 11.25 5.62 -10.05
N LYS A 97 11.42 4.99 -11.22
CA LYS A 97 10.74 3.72 -11.57
C LYS A 97 10.89 2.63 -10.50
N ASP A 98 12.09 2.47 -9.94
CA ASP A 98 12.38 1.40 -8.98
C ASP A 98 11.72 1.68 -7.62
N LYS A 99 11.75 2.94 -7.18
CA LYS A 99 11.07 3.37 -5.95
C LYS A 99 9.55 3.27 -6.06
N VAL A 100 8.98 3.66 -7.21
CA VAL A 100 7.54 3.47 -7.47
C VAL A 100 7.18 1.99 -7.48
N SER A 101 7.95 1.17 -8.19
CA SER A 101 7.77 -0.28 -8.21
C SER A 101 7.81 -0.86 -6.79
N TYR A 102 8.78 -0.44 -5.98
CA TYR A 102 8.91 -0.90 -4.61
C TYR A 102 7.71 -0.51 -3.75
N ILE A 103 7.28 0.76 -3.82
CA ILE A 103 6.10 1.25 -3.11
C ILE A 103 4.85 0.46 -3.49
N ILE A 104 4.65 0.17 -4.79
CA ILE A 104 3.49 -0.59 -5.27
C ILE A 104 3.53 -2.02 -4.73
N HIS A 105 4.63 -2.75 -4.95
CA HIS A 105 4.70 -4.19 -4.65
C HIS A 105 4.85 -4.49 -3.15
N TYR A 106 5.68 -3.72 -2.44
CA TYR A 106 6.03 -4.01 -1.04
C TYR A 106 5.40 -3.04 -0.03
N GLY A 107 4.84 -1.92 -0.49
CA GLY A 107 4.07 -1.02 0.37
C GLY A 107 2.57 -1.27 0.24
N ILE A 108 2.02 -0.84 -0.89
CA ILE A 108 0.58 -0.70 -1.11
C ILE A 108 -0.10 -2.07 -1.32
N SER A 109 0.56 -3.01 -2.01
CA SER A 109 -0.03 -4.32 -2.32
C SER A 109 -0.44 -5.09 -1.06
N HIS A 110 0.38 -5.06 0.00
CA HIS A 110 0.07 -5.76 1.25
C HIS A 110 -1.18 -5.19 1.91
N TYR A 111 -1.32 -3.87 1.94
CA TYR A 111 -2.50 -3.22 2.51
C TYR A 111 -3.79 -3.66 1.82
N PHE A 112 -3.82 -3.65 0.48
CA PHE A 112 -5.01 -4.09 -0.26
C PHE A 112 -5.27 -5.58 -0.15
N HIS A 113 -4.22 -6.39 -0.09
CA HIS A 113 -4.35 -7.83 0.12
C HIS A 113 -5.02 -8.16 1.45
N GLU A 114 -4.53 -7.58 2.56
CA GLU A 114 -5.13 -7.82 3.88
C GLU A 114 -6.56 -7.27 3.96
N THR A 115 -6.81 -6.07 3.42
CA THR A 115 -8.15 -5.48 3.36
C THR A 115 -9.13 -6.37 2.59
N LEU A 116 -8.68 -6.96 1.48
CA LEU A 116 -9.47 -7.90 0.69
C LEU A 116 -9.77 -9.16 1.50
N LEU A 117 -8.77 -9.75 2.15
CA LEU A 117 -8.96 -10.95 2.98
C LEU A 117 -9.94 -10.70 4.12
N ASP A 118 -9.83 -9.57 4.81
CA ASP A 118 -10.75 -9.23 5.90
C ASP A 118 -12.17 -8.98 5.38
N THR A 119 -12.30 -8.39 4.20
CA THR A 119 -13.61 -8.27 3.54
C THR A 119 -14.19 -9.65 3.23
N LEU A 120 -13.38 -10.56 2.68
CA LEU A 120 -13.80 -11.92 2.35
C LEU A 120 -14.23 -12.74 3.56
N LYS A 121 -13.51 -12.64 4.69
CA LYS A 121 -13.89 -13.31 5.95
C LYS A 121 -15.26 -12.88 6.46
N ASN A 122 -15.65 -11.63 6.19
CA ASN A 122 -16.93 -11.07 6.61
C ASN A 122 -18.08 -11.33 5.61
N CYS A 123 -17.79 -11.95 4.47
CA CYS A 123 -18.79 -12.33 3.48
C CYS A 123 -19.40 -13.70 3.82
N SER A 124 -20.72 -13.82 3.80
CA SER A 124 -21.38 -15.11 4.00
C SER A 124 -21.23 -16.05 2.80
N ASN A 125 -21.27 -15.49 1.59
CA ASN A 125 -21.18 -16.22 0.33
C ASN A 125 -20.17 -15.53 -0.57
N ILE A 126 -19.35 -16.31 -1.27
CA ILE A 126 -18.34 -15.82 -2.21
C ILE A 126 -18.61 -16.48 -3.56
N THR A 127 -18.84 -15.66 -4.59
CA THR A 127 -18.91 -16.14 -5.98
C THR A 127 -17.60 -15.81 -6.69
N ILE A 128 -16.97 -16.82 -7.27
CA ILE A 128 -15.75 -16.67 -8.05
C ILE A 128 -16.13 -16.61 -9.52
N CYS A 129 -15.93 -15.45 -10.16
CA CYS A 129 -16.11 -15.27 -11.59
C CYS A 129 -14.75 -15.40 -12.29
N PHE A 130 -14.65 -16.32 -13.24
CA PHE A 130 -13.44 -16.54 -14.05
C PHE A 130 -13.69 -16.13 -15.49
N ASP A 131 -12.86 -15.22 -16.01
CA ASP A 131 -12.90 -14.82 -17.42
C ASP A 131 -11.96 -15.69 -18.25
N GLU A 132 -12.51 -16.70 -18.91
CA GLU A 132 -11.78 -17.64 -19.76
C GLU A 132 -11.12 -16.96 -20.97
N SER A 133 -11.65 -15.83 -21.44
CA SER A 133 -11.17 -15.17 -22.67
C SER A 133 -9.77 -14.56 -22.52
N LEU A 134 -9.35 -14.25 -21.30
CA LEU A 134 -8.06 -13.62 -20.99
C LEU A 134 -6.95 -14.62 -20.65
N ASN A 135 -7.28 -15.91 -20.50
CA ASN A 135 -6.30 -16.93 -20.16
C ASN A 135 -5.85 -17.71 -21.42
N LYS A 136 -4.68 -17.36 -21.95
CA LYS A 136 -4.08 -18.03 -23.12
C LYS A 136 -3.80 -19.53 -22.91
N VAL A 137 -3.79 -20.01 -21.66
CA VAL A 137 -3.56 -21.42 -21.30
C VAL A 137 -4.90 -22.14 -21.04
N ALA A 138 -5.86 -21.50 -20.38
CA ALA A 138 -7.17 -22.09 -20.06
C ALA A 138 -8.19 -22.11 -21.21
N GLN A 139 -7.87 -21.53 -22.38
CA GLN A 139 -8.64 -21.84 -23.61
C GLN A 139 -8.66 -23.34 -23.96
N LYS A 140 -7.86 -24.17 -23.27
CA LYS A 140 -7.77 -25.62 -23.50
C LYS A 140 -8.51 -26.47 -22.46
N GLU A 141 -8.75 -25.99 -21.25
CA GLU A 141 -9.35 -26.77 -20.15
C GLU A 141 -10.17 -25.88 -19.21
N GLN A 142 -11.32 -26.40 -18.76
CA GLN A 142 -12.23 -25.73 -17.83
C GLN A 142 -11.74 -25.89 -16.38
N MET A 143 -12.01 -24.89 -15.52
CA MET A 143 -11.63 -24.94 -14.11
C MET A 143 -12.64 -25.79 -13.31
N ASP A 144 -12.25 -27.03 -12.97
CA ASP A 144 -13.01 -27.86 -12.04
C ASP A 144 -12.67 -27.49 -10.58
N LEU A 145 -13.70 -27.12 -9.81
CA LEU A 145 -13.57 -26.94 -8.37
C LEU A 145 -13.95 -28.25 -7.68
N ILE A 146 -13.01 -28.86 -6.96
CA ILE A 146 -13.29 -30.03 -6.12
C ILE A 146 -13.89 -29.50 -4.81
N ALA A 147 -15.13 -29.90 -4.54
CA ALA A 147 -15.88 -29.58 -3.32
C ALA A 147 -15.44 -30.44 -2.12
#